data_AF-A0A5M4AD20-F1
#
_entry.id   AF-A0A5M4AD20-F1
#
_cell.length_a   1.000
_cell.length_b   1.000
_cell.length_c   1.000
_cell.angle_alpha   90.00
_cell.angle_beta   90.00
_cell.angle_gamma   90.00
#
_symmetry.space_group_name_H-M   'P 1'
#
loop_
_entity.id
_entity.type
_entity.pdbx_description
1 polymer ?
#
loop_
_entity_poly.entity_id
_entity_poly.type
_entity_poly.pdbx_seq_one_letter_code
_entity_poly.pdbx_strand_id
1 'polypeptide(L)'
;MEDIDRDLTILYDLGNRFRYQIIDSAVTIELLISEILTELISNDKTRDPIQRYLFADKTTFELKIDFFNALNKNKAFEPCLKDTSINKDLIYLIKIRNLMAHSRIDTSDEARILFKEEQIRFYSRTHKGIKEVFIKIRGNTDNHEKLIFSQEVFVPTIEKIKTRLLSLLAYLQSRN
;
A
#
# COMPACT_ATOMS: atom_id res chain seq x y z
N MET A 1 -9.40 35.97 -7.97
CA MET A 1 -8.03 35.50 -8.27
C MET A 1 -7.43 34.83 -7.04
N GLU A 2 -7.59 35.40 -5.85
CA GLU A 2 -7.14 34.79 -4.57
C GLU A 2 -7.78 33.42 -4.24
N ASP A 3 -9.08 33.23 -4.49
CA ASP A 3 -9.74 31.93 -4.23
C ASP A 3 -9.25 30.80 -5.14
N ILE A 4 -8.78 31.14 -6.35
CA ILE A 4 -8.30 30.17 -7.35
C ILE A 4 -6.96 29.56 -6.92
N ASP A 5 -6.05 30.40 -6.41
CA ASP A 5 -4.76 29.96 -5.90
C ASP A 5 -4.92 29.19 -4.58
N ARG A 6 -5.93 29.54 -3.79
CA ARG A 6 -6.29 28.82 -2.56
C ARG A 6 -6.76 27.40 -2.83
N ASP A 7 -7.71 27.21 -3.75
CA ASP A 7 -8.23 25.88 -4.10
C ASP A 7 -7.14 24.95 -4.64
N LEU A 8 -6.25 25.48 -5.50
CA LEU A 8 -5.10 24.72 -6.00
C LEU A 8 -4.13 24.33 -4.88
N THR A 9 -3.86 25.24 -3.94
CA THR A 9 -2.99 24.95 -2.80
C THR A 9 -3.57 23.83 -1.94
N ILE A 10 -4.87 23.89 -1.64
CA ILE A 10 -5.55 22.84 -0.85
C ILE A 10 -5.53 21.51 -1.61
N LEU A 11 -5.86 21.49 -2.90
CA LEU A 11 -5.82 20.30 -3.75
C LEU A 11 -4.42 19.66 -3.75
N TYR A 12 -3.39 20.47 -3.92
CA TYR A 12 -2.01 20.00 -3.96
C TYR A 12 -1.57 19.43 -2.61
N ASP A 13 -1.85 20.13 -1.52
CA ASP A 13 -1.50 19.69 -0.16
C ASP A 13 -2.24 18.42 0.23
N LEU A 14 -3.53 18.31 -0.10
CA LEU A 14 -4.32 17.14 0.22
C LEU A 14 -3.93 15.94 -0.64
N GLY A 15 -3.72 16.16 -1.95
CA GLY A 15 -3.25 15.11 -2.85
C GLY A 15 -1.88 14.56 -2.45
N ASN A 16 -0.95 15.43 -2.04
CA ASN A 16 0.35 14.98 -1.55
C ASN A 16 0.26 14.25 -0.22
N ARG A 17 -0.62 14.69 0.69
CA ARG A 17 -0.91 13.96 1.93
C ARG A 17 -1.40 12.54 1.65
N PHE A 18 -2.33 12.37 0.70
CA PHE A 18 -2.80 11.04 0.31
C PHE A 18 -1.71 10.18 -0.31
N ARG A 19 -0.97 10.74 -1.27
CA ARG A 19 0.14 10.05 -1.91
C ARG A 19 1.17 9.59 -0.86
N TYR A 20 1.53 10.47 0.07
CA TYR A 20 2.43 10.16 1.17
C TYR A 20 1.87 9.04 2.04
N GLN A 21 0.61 9.14 2.48
CA GLN A 21 -0.03 8.12 3.32
C GLN A 21 -0.03 6.73 2.67
N ILE A 22 -0.28 6.67 1.36
CA ILE A 22 -0.27 5.41 0.60
C ILE A 22 1.14 4.81 0.56
N ILE A 23 2.14 5.62 0.24
CA ILE A 23 3.54 5.18 0.15
C ILE A 23 4.04 4.72 1.52
N ASP A 24 3.81 5.52 2.55
CA ASP A 24 4.23 5.26 3.93
C ASP A 24 3.58 3.98 4.50
N SER A 25 2.28 3.78 4.24
CA SER A 25 1.57 2.56 4.63
C SER A 25 2.15 1.32 3.95
N ALA A 26 2.51 1.43 2.66
CA ALA A 26 3.13 0.33 1.92
C ALA A 26 4.52 0.00 2.45
N VAL A 27 5.36 1.00 2.74
CA VAL A 27 6.68 0.81 3.35
C VAL A 27 6.52 0.14 4.72
N THR A 28 5.62 0.62 5.57
CA THR A 28 5.36 0.03 6.88
C THR A 28 4.99 -1.45 6.78
N ILE A 29 4.09 -1.80 5.86
CA ILE A 29 3.65 -3.19 5.66
C ILE A 29 4.77 -4.04 5.06
N GLU A 30 5.58 -3.50 4.16
CA GLU A 30 6.76 -4.18 3.60
C GLU A 30 7.79 -4.53 4.68
N LEU A 31 8.04 -3.62 5.62
CA LEU A 31 8.92 -3.86 6.76
C LEU A 31 8.36 -5.00 7.63
N LEU A 32 7.08 -4.95 7.99
CA LEU A 32 6.43 -6.00 8.79
C LEU A 32 6.51 -7.38 8.12
N ILE A 33 6.26 -7.46 6.82
CA ILE A 33 6.41 -8.72 6.08
C ILE A 33 7.86 -9.20 6.10
N SER A 34 8.83 -8.30 5.94
CA SER A 34 10.26 -8.66 5.98
C SER A 34 10.66 -9.21 7.36
N GLU A 35 10.15 -8.63 8.44
CA GLU A 35 10.36 -9.12 9.81
C GLU A 35 9.72 -10.50 10.02
N ILE A 36 8.47 -10.67 9.61
CA ILE A 36 7.76 -11.95 9.72
C ILE A 36 8.50 -13.04 8.94
N LEU A 37 8.92 -12.76 7.70
CA LEU A 37 9.71 -13.70 6.91
C LEU A 37 11.01 -14.06 7.63
N THR A 38 11.70 -13.08 8.20
CA THR A 38 12.91 -13.32 9.00
C THR A 38 12.63 -14.29 10.14
N GLU A 39 11.59 -14.05 10.95
CA GLU A 39 11.23 -14.96 12.05
C GLU A 39 10.87 -16.37 11.58
N LEU A 40 10.27 -16.51 10.40
CA LEU A 40 9.82 -17.79 9.87
C LEU A 40 10.95 -18.66 9.30
N ILE A 41 11.97 -18.05 8.68
CA ILE A 41 12.96 -18.79 7.89
C ILE A 41 14.40 -18.69 8.41
N SER A 42 14.63 -17.84 9.42
CA SER A 42 15.97 -17.68 10.01
C SER A 42 16.13 -18.42 11.34
N ASN A 43 17.39 -18.64 11.70
CA ASN A 43 17.83 -18.98 13.05
C ASN A 43 18.90 -17.96 13.47
N ASP A 44 19.40 -18.06 14.70
CA ASP A 44 20.39 -17.12 15.26
C ASP A 44 21.60 -16.87 14.35
N LYS A 45 22.04 -17.88 13.59
CA LYS A 45 23.19 -17.78 12.69
C LYS A 45 22.85 -17.18 11.33
N THR A 46 21.61 -17.30 10.89
CA THR A 46 21.16 -16.89 9.53
C THR A 46 20.30 -15.63 9.53
N ARG A 47 19.92 -15.11 10.70
CA ARG A 47 19.09 -13.91 10.86
C ARG A 47 19.63 -12.70 10.11
N ASP A 48 20.86 -12.31 10.39
CA ASP A 48 21.52 -11.16 9.75
C ASP A 48 21.64 -11.29 8.22
N PRO A 49 22.11 -12.44 7.67
CA PRO A 49 22.09 -12.67 6.22
C PRO A 49 20.70 -12.59 5.60
N ILE A 50 19.68 -13.17 6.25
CA ILE A 50 18.30 -13.18 5.74
C ILE A 50 17.70 -11.77 5.76
N GLN A 51 17.88 -11.02 6.84
CA GLN A 51 17.45 -9.62 6.91
C GLN A 51 18.10 -8.80 5.80
N ARG A 52 19.43 -8.89 5.64
CA ARG A 52 20.14 -8.17 4.56
C ARG A 52 19.62 -8.54 3.17
N TYR A 53 19.29 -9.81 2.94
CA TYR A 53 18.68 -10.24 1.68
C TYR A 53 17.28 -9.64 1.47
N LEU A 54 16.44 -9.65 2.52
CA LEU A 54 15.08 -9.11 2.45
C LEU A 54 15.06 -7.57 2.29
N PHE A 55 16.01 -6.86 2.89
CA PHE A 55 16.10 -5.40 2.76
C PHE A 55 16.93 -4.92 1.55
N ALA A 56 17.48 -5.83 0.75
CA ALA A 56 18.22 -5.46 -0.45
C ALA A 56 17.28 -4.92 -1.54
N ASP A 57 17.75 -3.93 -2.32
CA ASP A 57 17.00 -3.30 -3.42
C ASP A 57 16.46 -4.29 -4.46
N LYS A 58 17.11 -5.44 -4.60
CA LYS A 58 16.70 -6.50 -5.53
C LYS A 58 15.51 -7.33 -5.04
N THR A 59 15.21 -7.29 -3.75
CA THR A 59 14.10 -8.03 -3.14
C THR A 59 12.91 -7.09 -3.01
N THR A 60 12.11 -7.02 -4.08
CA THR A 60 10.98 -6.08 -4.15
C THR A 60 9.84 -6.46 -3.20
N PHE A 61 8.96 -5.50 -2.95
CA PHE A 61 7.77 -5.72 -2.12
C PHE A 61 6.88 -6.85 -2.67
N GLU A 62 6.72 -6.93 -3.99
CA GLU A 62 5.99 -8.01 -4.67
C GLU A 62 6.60 -9.37 -4.37
N LEU A 63 7.92 -9.51 -4.48
CA LEU A 63 8.61 -10.78 -4.21
C LEU A 63 8.43 -11.21 -2.74
N LYS A 64 8.45 -10.26 -1.81
CA LYS A 64 8.20 -10.54 -0.37
C LYS A 64 6.78 -11.03 -0.14
N ILE A 65 5.79 -10.39 -0.76
CA ILE A 65 4.38 -10.79 -0.66
C ILE A 65 4.16 -12.17 -1.28
N ASP A 66 4.76 -12.45 -2.44
CA ASP A 66 4.67 -13.76 -3.09
C ASP A 66 5.27 -14.85 -2.20
N PHE A 67 6.43 -14.59 -1.60
CA PHE A 67 7.07 -15.53 -0.68
C PHE A 67 6.23 -15.75 0.59
N PHE A 68 5.76 -14.66 1.21
CA PHE A 68 4.86 -14.71 2.37
C PHE A 68 3.59 -15.53 2.08
N ASN A 69 2.96 -15.29 0.93
CA ASN A 69 1.77 -16.02 0.51
C ASN A 69 2.06 -17.50 0.25
N ALA A 70 3.22 -17.84 -0.31
CA ALA A 70 3.64 -19.22 -0.50
C ALA A 70 3.81 -19.96 0.84
N LEU A 71 4.43 -19.32 1.83
CA LEU A 71 4.56 -19.88 3.18
C LEU A 71 3.19 -20.03 3.87
N ASN A 72 2.29 -19.06 3.71
CA ASN A 72 0.93 -19.14 4.25
C ASN A 72 0.15 -20.32 3.62
N LYS A 73 0.23 -20.48 2.29
CA LYS A 73 -0.43 -21.58 1.57
C LYS A 73 0.08 -22.95 2.04
N ASN A 74 1.36 -23.04 2.37
CA ASN A 74 1.99 -24.25 2.91
C ASN A 74 1.78 -24.43 4.41
N LYS A 75 0.95 -23.60 5.06
CA LYS A 75 0.61 -23.69 6.48
C LYS A 75 1.82 -23.62 7.41
N ALA A 76 2.86 -22.89 7.01
CA ALA A 76 4.06 -22.71 7.81
C ALA A 76 3.79 -22.00 9.16
N PHE A 77 2.68 -21.25 9.25
CA PHE A 77 2.20 -20.56 10.45
C PHE A 77 0.67 -20.65 10.58
N GLU A 78 0.15 -21.79 11.04
CA GLU A 78 -1.26 -21.90 11.48
C GLU A 78 -1.36 -21.45 12.95
N PRO A 79 -2.12 -20.40 13.31
CA PRO A 79 -3.52 -20.26 12.93
C PRO A 79 -4.00 -18.85 12.49
N CYS A 80 -3.13 -17.85 12.40
CA CYS A 80 -3.58 -16.44 12.37
C CYS A 80 -4.17 -15.96 11.03
N LEU A 81 -3.89 -16.65 9.91
CA LEU A 81 -4.16 -16.15 8.56
C LEU A 81 -4.89 -17.15 7.64
N LYS A 82 -5.90 -17.85 8.17
CA LYS A 82 -6.86 -18.63 7.35
C LYS A 82 -7.71 -17.74 6.41
N ASP A 83 -7.55 -16.43 6.49
CA ASP A 83 -8.32 -15.46 5.73
C ASP A 83 -7.64 -15.10 4.41
N THR A 84 -8.19 -15.63 3.30
CA THR A 84 -7.74 -15.30 1.93
C THR A 84 -7.87 -13.82 1.57
N SER A 85 -8.58 -13.01 2.37
CA SER A 85 -8.76 -11.59 2.11
C SER A 85 -7.47 -10.78 2.27
N ILE A 86 -6.54 -11.17 3.15
CA ILE A 86 -5.29 -10.42 3.37
C ILE A 86 -4.40 -10.44 2.12
N ASN A 87 -4.36 -11.55 1.38
CA ASN A 87 -3.60 -11.61 0.14
C ASN A 87 -4.17 -10.64 -0.90
N LYS A 88 -5.51 -10.51 -0.98
CA LYS A 88 -6.17 -9.55 -1.88
C LYS A 88 -5.85 -8.12 -1.47
N ASP A 89 -5.90 -7.83 -0.17
CA ASP A 89 -5.62 -6.52 0.39
C ASP A 89 -4.15 -6.10 0.17
N LEU A 90 -3.20 -7.04 0.30
CA LEU A 90 -1.78 -6.82 -0.01
C LEU A 90 -1.53 -6.55 -1.50
N ILE A 91 -2.19 -7.30 -2.39
CA ILE A 91 -2.12 -7.05 -3.84
C ILE A 91 -2.69 -5.68 -4.20
N TYR A 92 -3.80 -5.29 -3.55
CA TYR A 92 -4.38 -3.97 -3.69
C TYR A 92 -3.39 -2.87 -3.28
N LEU A 93 -2.74 -3.02 -2.12
CA LEU A 93 -1.74 -2.09 -1.62
C LEU A 93 -0.54 -1.90 -2.57
N ILE A 94 0.01 -3.00 -3.11
CA ILE A 94 1.09 -2.93 -4.12
C ILE A 94 0.65 -2.09 -5.32
N LYS A 95 -0.54 -2.37 -5.85
CA LYS A 95 -1.04 -1.71 -7.06
C LYS A 95 -1.17 -0.20 -6.84
N ILE A 96 -1.81 0.21 -5.74
CA ILE A 96 -2.01 1.63 -5.45
C ILE A 96 -0.67 2.32 -5.14
N ARG A 97 0.24 1.67 -4.41
CA ARG A 97 1.59 2.19 -4.15
C ARG A 97 2.36 2.42 -5.44
N ASN A 98 2.38 1.46 -6.35
CA ASN A 98 3.14 1.58 -7.61
C ASN A 98 2.58 2.68 -8.50
N LEU A 99 1.26 2.83 -8.54
CA LEU A 99 0.61 3.93 -9.25
C LEU A 99 0.97 5.29 -8.63
N MET A 100 0.96 5.39 -7.31
CA MET A 100 1.25 6.63 -6.57
C MET A 100 2.73 7.01 -6.53
N ALA A 101 3.65 6.03 -6.57
CA ALA A 101 5.08 6.29 -6.56
C ALA A 101 5.51 7.14 -7.78
N HIS A 102 4.90 6.86 -8.94
CA HIS A 102 5.19 7.51 -10.21
C HIS A 102 4.07 8.44 -10.71
N SER A 103 3.30 9.01 -9.77
CA SER A 103 2.21 9.93 -10.11
C SER A 103 2.53 11.40 -9.84
N ARG A 104 1.84 12.26 -10.57
CA ARG A 104 1.74 13.71 -10.33
C ARG A 104 0.27 14.09 -10.18
N ILE A 105 -0.03 14.99 -9.25
CA ILE A 105 -1.37 15.57 -9.09
C ILE A 105 -1.72 16.37 -10.34
N ASP A 106 -2.93 16.16 -10.86
CA ASP A 106 -3.48 17.02 -11.90
C ASP A 106 -4.00 18.33 -11.28
N THR A 107 -3.59 19.46 -11.85
CA THR A 107 -3.93 20.80 -11.37
C THR A 107 -4.64 21.63 -12.44
N SER A 108 -5.19 20.97 -13.46
CA SER A 108 -6.00 21.59 -14.51
C SER A 108 -7.33 22.13 -13.95
N ASP A 109 -8.05 22.94 -14.74
CA ASP A 109 -9.38 23.44 -14.36
C ASP A 109 -10.39 22.29 -14.18
N GLU A 110 -10.28 21.23 -14.98
CA GLU A 110 -11.07 20.01 -14.79
C GLU A 110 -10.79 19.34 -13.44
N ALA A 111 -9.53 19.32 -13.00
CA ALA A 111 -9.16 18.80 -11.69
C ALA A 111 -9.85 19.56 -10.56
N ARG A 112 -10.06 20.87 -10.72
CA ARG A 112 -10.75 21.71 -9.74
C ARG A 112 -12.23 21.37 -9.66
N ILE A 113 -12.87 21.08 -10.79
CA ILE A 113 -14.27 20.63 -10.83
C ILE A 113 -14.37 19.29 -10.10
N LEU A 114 -13.50 18.33 -10.41
CA LEU A 114 -13.44 17.03 -9.73
C LEU A 114 -13.17 17.18 -8.22
N PHE A 115 -12.31 18.13 -7.83
CA PHE A 115 -12.01 18.38 -6.42
C PHE A 115 -13.24 18.85 -5.63
N LYS A 116 -14.07 19.70 -6.23
CA LYS A 116 -15.36 20.11 -5.65
C LYS A 116 -16.33 18.94 -5.52
N GLU A 117 -16.18 17.91 -6.36
CA GLU A 117 -16.89 16.63 -6.29
C GLU A 117 -16.16 15.59 -5.42
N GLU A 118 -15.28 16.04 -4.51
CA GLU A 118 -14.53 15.22 -3.55
C GLU A 118 -13.60 14.19 -4.22
N GLN A 119 -13.05 14.50 -5.40
CA GLN A 119 -12.14 13.64 -6.14
C GLN A 119 -10.82 14.34 -6.48
N ILE A 120 -9.72 13.62 -6.31
CA ILE A 120 -8.38 14.08 -6.70
C ILE A 120 -7.88 13.20 -7.84
N ARG A 121 -7.55 13.83 -8.97
CA ARG A 121 -6.97 13.15 -10.13
C ARG A 121 -5.45 13.19 -10.09
N PHE A 122 -4.84 12.06 -10.40
CA PHE A 122 -3.41 11.90 -10.57
C PHE A 122 -3.10 11.32 -11.94
N TYR A 123 -2.01 11.75 -12.55
CA TYR A 123 -1.42 11.11 -13.72
C TYR A 123 -0.25 10.24 -13.31
N SER A 124 -0.38 8.93 -13.48
CA SER A 124 0.65 7.93 -13.21
C SER A 124 1.34 7.50 -14.50
N ARG A 125 2.68 7.58 -14.56
CA ARG A 125 3.45 7.12 -15.72
C ARG A 125 3.79 5.65 -15.55
N THR A 126 3.36 4.83 -16.50
CA THR A 126 3.63 3.38 -16.53
C THR A 126 4.39 3.00 -17.80
N HIS A 127 4.92 1.78 -17.87
CA HIS A 127 5.52 1.24 -19.09
C HIS A 127 4.53 1.15 -20.27
N LYS A 128 3.21 1.19 -20.00
CA LYS A 128 2.15 1.20 -21.03
C LYS A 128 1.64 2.60 -21.38
N GLY A 129 2.29 3.66 -20.87
CA GLY A 129 1.86 5.05 -21.06
C GLY A 129 1.31 5.70 -19.78
N ILE A 130 0.63 6.83 -19.94
CA ILE A 130 0.03 7.60 -18.85
C ILE A 130 -1.32 6.97 -18.48
N LYS A 131 -1.54 6.79 -17.18
CA LYS A 131 -2.81 6.35 -16.62
C LYS A 131 -3.37 7.40 -15.67
N GLU A 132 -4.67 7.59 -15.70
CA GLU A 132 -5.37 8.42 -14.72
C GLU A 132 -5.70 7.58 -13.49
N VAL A 133 -5.53 8.17 -12.32
CA VAL A 133 -5.88 7.57 -11.04
C VAL A 133 -6.73 8.56 -10.27
N PHE A 134 -7.87 8.10 -9.77
CA PHE A 134 -8.81 8.94 -9.04
C PHE A 134 -8.84 8.51 -7.58
N ILE A 135 -8.57 9.46 -6.67
CA ILE A 135 -8.75 9.26 -5.24
C ILE A 135 -10.03 9.99 -4.82
N LYS A 136 -11.02 9.23 -4.35
CA LYS A 136 -12.21 9.76 -3.69
C LYS A 136 -11.88 10.09 -2.24
N ILE A 137 -12.14 11.33 -1.85
CA ILE A 137 -11.97 11.82 -0.47
C ILE A 137 -13.07 11.22 0.43
N ARG A 138 -14.27 11.00 -0.11
CA ARG A 138 -15.38 10.33 0.60
C ARG A 138 -16.11 9.31 -0.27
N GLY A 139 -16.85 8.44 0.39
CA GLY A 139 -17.63 7.36 -0.22
C GLY A 139 -16.88 6.03 -0.28
N ASN A 140 -17.60 4.93 -0.49
CA ASN A 140 -17.11 3.57 -0.24
C ASN A 140 -16.91 2.70 -1.49
N THR A 141 -16.73 3.31 -2.66
CA THR A 141 -16.66 2.58 -3.93
C THR A 141 -15.29 2.66 -4.58
N ASP A 142 -14.58 1.53 -4.56
CA ASP A 142 -13.37 1.29 -5.34
C ASP A 142 -13.72 0.60 -6.67
N ASN A 143 -13.05 1.01 -7.73
CA ASN A 143 -13.12 0.33 -9.02
C ASN A 143 -11.70 0.18 -9.58
N HIS A 144 -11.16 -1.02 -9.48
CA HIS A 144 -9.80 -1.33 -9.92
C HIS A 144 -9.60 -1.20 -11.43
N GLU A 145 -10.64 -1.43 -12.24
CA GLU A 145 -10.57 -1.28 -13.70
C GLU A 145 -10.45 0.19 -14.09
N LYS A 146 -11.16 1.06 -13.36
CA LYS A 146 -11.16 2.51 -13.55
C LYS A 146 -10.12 3.23 -12.71
N LEU A 147 -9.30 2.50 -11.93
CA LEU A 147 -8.29 3.07 -11.02
C LEU A 147 -8.87 4.12 -10.07
N ILE A 148 -10.07 3.85 -9.57
CA ILE A 148 -10.77 4.67 -8.58
C ILE A 148 -10.53 4.02 -7.21
N PHE A 149 -9.95 4.80 -6.31
CA PHE A 149 -9.62 4.41 -4.94
C PHE A 149 -10.30 5.35 -3.95
N SER A 150 -10.79 4.83 -2.84
CA SER A 150 -11.38 5.62 -1.76
C SER A 150 -10.50 5.60 -0.51
N GLN A 151 -10.38 6.76 0.14
CA GLN A 151 -9.78 6.84 1.48
C GLN A 151 -10.54 5.97 2.51
N GLU A 152 -11.87 5.94 2.45
CA GLU A 152 -12.72 5.18 3.38
C GLU A 152 -12.55 3.67 3.22
N VAL A 153 -12.09 3.20 2.05
CA VAL A 153 -11.74 1.79 1.83
C VAL A 153 -10.28 1.55 2.19
N PHE A 154 -9.38 2.45 1.75
CA PHE A 154 -7.95 2.32 1.95
C PHE A 154 -7.57 2.25 3.43
N VAL A 155 -8.00 3.21 4.24
CA VAL A 155 -7.57 3.30 5.65
C VAL A 155 -7.96 2.06 6.46
N PRO A 156 -9.22 1.58 6.45
CA PRO A 156 -9.58 0.36 7.16
C PRO A 156 -8.87 -0.89 6.62
N THR A 157 -8.60 -0.94 5.31
CA THR A 157 -7.84 -2.04 4.68
C THR A 157 -6.42 -2.09 5.22
N ILE A 158 -5.74 -0.94 5.30
CA ILE A 158 -4.39 -0.84 5.86
C ILE A 158 -4.38 -1.26 7.34
N GLU A 159 -5.30 -0.74 8.14
CA GLU A 159 -5.34 -1.05 9.58
C GLU A 159 -5.65 -2.53 9.84
N LYS A 160 -6.51 -3.13 9.02
CA LYS A 160 -6.75 -4.57 9.03
C LYS A 160 -5.48 -5.35 8.72
N ILE A 161 -4.74 -4.99 7.65
CA ILE A 161 -3.47 -5.65 7.30
C ILE A 161 -2.48 -5.54 8.46
N LYS A 162 -2.21 -4.31 8.93
CA LYS A 162 -1.25 -4.04 10.01
C LYS A 162 -1.56 -4.84 11.26
N THR A 163 -2.80 -4.78 11.74
CA THR A 163 -3.24 -5.49 12.95
C THR A 163 -2.95 -7.00 12.85
N ARG A 164 -3.20 -7.58 11.67
CA ARG A 164 -3.03 -9.01 11.43
C ARG A 164 -1.55 -9.41 11.34
N LEU A 165 -0.74 -8.62 10.64
CA LEU A 165 0.70 -8.84 10.55
C LEU A 165 1.37 -8.69 11.92
N LEU A 166 1.02 -7.65 12.69
CA LEU A 166 1.53 -7.45 14.05
C LEU A 166 1.16 -8.60 14.99
N SER A 167 -0.08 -9.09 14.92
CA SER A 167 -0.52 -10.24 15.71
C SER A 167 0.28 -11.50 15.38
N LEU A 168 0.57 -11.72 14.08
CA LEU A 168 1.40 -12.84 13.65
C LEU A 168 2.86 -12.68 14.12
N LEU A 169 3.43 -11.50 13.96
CA LEU A 169 4.80 -11.23 14.39
C LEU A 169 4.97 -11.46 15.89
N ALA A 170 4.06 -10.93 16.71
CA ALA A 170 4.05 -11.15 18.16
C ALA A 170 3.94 -12.64 18.52
N TYR A 171 3.09 -13.39 17.81
CA TYR A 171 2.99 -14.84 17.99
C TYR A 171 4.31 -15.56 17.69
N LEU A 172 4.97 -15.23 16.58
CA LEU A 172 6.25 -15.84 16.20
C LEU A 172 7.35 -15.52 17.22
N GLN A 173 7.43 -14.26 17.66
CA GLN A 173 8.39 -13.82 18.67
C GLN A 173 8.15 -14.45 20.05
N SER A 174 6.92 -14.86 20.38
CA SER A 174 6.65 -15.56 21.64
C SER A 174 7.07 -17.03 21.65
N ARG A 175 7.42 -17.59 20.49
CA ARG A 175 7.81 -19.00 20.32
C ARG A 175 9.32 -19.21 20.26
N ASN A 176 10.07 -18.16 19.94
CA ASN A 176 11.53 -18.14 19.86
C ASN A 176 12.11 -17.62 21.18
#